data_AF-A0A392SRW6-F1
#
_entry.id   AF-A0A392SRW6-F1
#
_cell.length_a   1.000
_cell.length_b   1.000
_cell.length_c   1.000
_cell.angle_alpha   90.00
_cell.angle_beta   90.00
_cell.angle_gamma   90.00
#
_symmetry.space_group_name_H-M   'P 1'
#
loop_
_entity.id
_entity.type
_entity.pdbx_description
1 polymer ?
#
loop_
_entity_poly.entity_id
_entity_poly.type
_entity_poly.pdbx_seq_one_letter_code
_entity_poly.pdbx_strand_id
1 'polypeptide(L)'
;MIKVALKEWHLSHTVNLPGRIDFMKSKLSVLDGKREVEDLTENEVEELHEITSDLHSLSLLHASISWQQSISWWLKEGDANTKYFHSILA
;
A
#
# COMPACT_ATOMS: atom_id res chain seq x y z
N MET A 1 1.29 25.79 -5.49
CA MET A 1 0.72 24.95 -6.55
C MET A 1 1.09 23.46 -6.42
N ILE A 2 2.37 23.08 -6.32
CA ILE A 2 2.78 21.64 -6.21
C ILE A 2 2.25 20.93 -4.95
N LYS A 3 2.30 21.57 -3.78
CA LYS A 3 1.86 20.98 -2.50
C LYS A 3 0.37 20.60 -2.49
N VAL A 4 -0.47 21.34 -3.21
CA VAL A 4 -1.92 21.07 -3.29
C VAL A 4 -2.17 19.88 -4.20
N ALA A 5 -1.54 19.86 -5.39
CA ALA A 5 -1.62 18.73 -6.31
C ALA A 5 -1.13 17.42 -5.68
N LEU A 6 -0.05 17.46 -4.88
CA LEU A 6 0.43 16.29 -4.12
C LEU A 6 -0.58 15.81 -3.07
N LYS A 7 -1.30 16.73 -2.40
CA LYS A 7 -2.34 16.36 -1.44
C LYS A 7 -3.54 15.71 -2.12
N GLU A 8 -4.00 16.27 -3.23
CA GLU A 8 -5.09 15.69 -4.03
C GLU A 8 -4.70 14.33 -4.59
N TRP A 9 -3.47 14.20 -5.10
CA TRP A 9 -2.94 12.91 -5.57
C TRP A 9 -2.91 11.88 -4.44
N HIS A 10 -2.44 12.27 -3.26
CA HIS A 10 -2.43 11.40 -2.08
C HIS A 10 -3.84 10.93 -1.71
N LEU A 11 -4.80 11.87 -1.62
CA LEU A 11 -6.21 11.59 -1.32
C LEU A 11 -6.86 10.63 -2.31
N SER A 12 -6.58 10.79 -3.60
CA SER A 12 -7.17 9.98 -4.67
C SER A 12 -6.48 8.63 -4.88
N HIS A 13 -5.19 8.48 -4.54
CA HIS A 13 -4.42 7.30 -4.94
C HIS A 13 -3.90 6.45 -3.77
N THR A 14 -3.59 7.05 -2.61
CA THR A 14 -2.83 6.37 -1.54
C THR A 14 -3.46 6.45 -0.16
N VAL A 15 -4.45 7.31 0.07
CA VAL A 15 -5.15 7.40 1.38
C VAL A 15 -5.87 6.11 1.77
N ASN A 16 -6.46 5.39 0.80
CA ASN A 16 -7.16 4.13 1.05
C ASN A 16 -6.42 2.91 0.45
N LEU A 17 -5.08 2.92 0.49
CA LEU A 17 -4.30 1.82 -0.07
C LEU A 17 -4.59 0.47 0.61
N PRO A 18 -4.68 0.37 1.96
CA PRO A 18 -5.03 -0.89 2.62
C PRO A 18 -6.42 -1.40 2.22
N GLY A 19 -7.43 -0.54 2.19
CA GLY A 19 -8.79 -0.94 1.80
C GLY A 19 -8.88 -1.40 0.34
N ARG A 20 -8.08 -0.81 -0.57
CA ARG A 20 -7.96 -1.30 -1.96
C ARG A 20 -7.31 -2.68 -2.02
N ILE A 21 -6.26 -2.91 -1.22
CA ILE A 21 -5.61 -4.23 -1.13
C ILE A 21 -6.61 -5.27 -0.61
N ASP A 22 -7.36 -4.97 0.44
CA ASP A 22 -8.34 -5.89 1.01
C ASP A 22 -9.51 -6.16 0.06
N PHE A 23 -9.94 -5.14 -0.70
CA PHE A 23 -10.92 -5.31 -1.77
C PHE A 23 -10.40 -6.26 -2.86
N MET A 24 -9.17 -6.06 -3.35
CA MET A 24 -8.58 -6.94 -4.36
C MET A 24 -8.40 -8.37 -3.86
N LYS A 25 -7.95 -8.56 -2.61
CA LYS A 25 -7.89 -9.87 -1.95
C LYS A 25 -9.26 -10.54 -1.86
N SER A 26 -10.30 -9.76 -1.57
CA SER A 26 -11.67 -10.27 -1.50
C SER A 26 -12.16 -10.75 -2.87
N LYS A 27 -11.90 -9.98 -3.94
CA LYS A 27 -12.22 -10.41 -5.32
C LYS A 27 -11.45 -11.68 -5.71
N LEU A 28 -10.15 -11.73 -5.40
CA LEU A 28 -9.31 -12.90 -5.65
C LEU A 28 -9.86 -14.14 -4.95
N SER A 29 -10.25 -14.02 -3.68
CA SER A 29 -10.83 -15.14 -2.92
C SER A 29 -12.14 -15.67 -3.51
N VAL A 30 -12.95 -14.81 -4.14
CA VAL A 30 -14.19 -15.22 -4.82
C VAL A 30 -13.86 -16.06 -6.06
N LEU A 31 -12.90 -15.60 -6.87
CA LEU A 31 -12.48 -16.31 -8.09
C LEU A 31 -11.74 -17.61 -7.78
N ASP A 32 -10.93 -17.64 -6.72
CA ASP A 32 -10.29 -18.87 -6.23
C ASP A 32 -11.33 -19.90 -5.78
N GLY A 33 -12.33 -19.47 -4.99
CA GLY A 33 -13.43 -20.35 -4.58
C GLY A 33 -14.25 -20.87 -5.76
N LYS A 34 -14.44 -20.06 -6.81
CA LYS A 34 -15.12 -20.49 -8.03
C LYS A 34 -14.31 -21.53 -8.79
N ARG A 35 -13.00 -21.32 -8.93
CA ARG A 35 -12.07 -22.23 -9.60
C ARG A 35 -12.02 -23.63 -8.99
N GLU A 36 -12.27 -23.74 -7.69
CA GLU A 36 -12.36 -25.04 -7.00
C GLU A 36 -13.61 -25.84 -7.38
N VAL A 37 -14.69 -25.15 -7.78
CA VAL A 37 -15.99 -25.76 -8.10
C VAL A 37 -16.15 -26.00 -9.60
N GLU A 38 -15.71 -25.04 -10.43
CA GLU A 38 -15.82 -25.10 -11.88
C GLU A 38 -14.67 -24.36 -12.58
N ASP A 39 -14.46 -24.67 -13.86
CA ASP A 39 -13.47 -23.96 -14.68
C ASP A 39 -13.87 -22.49 -14.85
N LEU A 40 -12.90 -21.60 -14.72
CA LEU A 40 -13.09 -20.18 -14.94
C LEU A 40 -13.30 -19.89 -16.43
N THR A 41 -14.18 -18.93 -16.71
CA THR A 41 -14.34 -18.41 -18.07
C THR A 41 -13.10 -17.60 -18.48
N GLU A 42 -12.88 -17.43 -19.78
CA GLU A 42 -11.74 -16.65 -20.29
C GLU A 42 -11.71 -15.21 -19.73
N ASN A 43 -12.88 -14.58 -19.61
CA ASN A 43 -13.01 -13.26 -18.99
C ASN A 43 -12.61 -13.24 -17.51
N GLU A 44 -12.93 -14.31 -16.77
CA GLU A 44 -12.57 -14.42 -15.34
C GLU A 44 -11.08 -14.71 -15.15
N VAL A 45 -10.46 -15.41 -16.10
CA VAL A 45 -9.00 -15.59 -16.13
C VAL A 45 -8.31 -14.26 -16.42
N GLU A 46 -8.83 -13.46 -17.36
CA GLU A 46 -8.33 -12.10 -17.61
C GLU A 46 -8.47 -11.21 -16.36
N GLU A 47 -9.64 -11.24 -15.71
CA GLU A 47 -9.87 -10.52 -14.45
C GLU A 47 -8.90 -10.96 -13.34
N LEU A 48 -8.61 -12.26 -13.22
CA LEU A 48 -7.61 -12.77 -12.27
C LEU A 48 -6.22 -12.19 -12.55
N HIS A 49 -5.81 -12.10 -13.81
CA HIS A 49 -4.53 -11.52 -14.20
C HIS A 49 -4.46 -10.03 -13.84
N GLU A 50 -5.52 -9.28 -14.11
CA GLU A 50 -5.63 -7.87 -13.72
C GLU A 50 -5.55 -7.69 -12.21
N ILE A 51 -6.36 -8.43 -11.43
CA ILE A 51 -6.36 -8.38 -9.97
C ILE A 51 -4.97 -8.69 -9.41
N THR A 52 -4.27 -9.69 -9.97
CA THR A 52 -2.94 -10.08 -9.52
C THR A 52 -1.91 -9.00 -9.80
N SER A 53 -1.93 -8.41 -10.99
CA SER A 53 -1.07 -7.28 -11.37
C SER A 53 -1.29 -6.07 -10.47
N ASP A 54 -2.56 -5.72 -10.24
CA ASP A 54 -2.97 -4.63 -9.37
C ASP A 54 -2.54 -4.87 -7.92
N LEU A 55 -2.77 -6.06 -7.38
CA LEU A 55 -2.37 -6.42 -6.03
C LEU A 55 -0.85 -6.33 -5.84
N HIS A 56 -0.06 -6.77 -6.82
CA HIS A 56 1.38 -6.65 -6.80
C HIS A 56 1.82 -5.18 -6.78
N SER A 57 1.26 -4.35 -7.67
CA SER A 57 1.58 -2.91 -7.73
C SER A 57 1.20 -2.16 -6.45
N LEU A 58 0.03 -2.46 -5.88
CA LEU A 58 -0.45 -1.89 -4.62
C LEU A 58 0.44 -2.30 -3.44
N SER A 59 0.90 -3.55 -3.41
CA SER A 59 1.79 -4.06 -2.36
C SER A 59 3.16 -3.37 -2.41
N LEU A 60 3.72 -3.17 -3.60
CA LEU A 60 4.96 -2.40 -3.78
C LEU A 60 4.81 -0.96 -3.30
N LEU A 61 3.70 -0.31 -3.66
CA LEU A 61 3.41 1.05 -3.22
C LEU A 61 3.25 1.12 -1.68
N HIS A 62 2.59 0.14 -1.07
CA HIS A 62 2.42 0.05 0.37
C HIS A 62 3.75 -0.08 1.11
N ALA A 63 4.64 -0.95 0.61
CA ALA A 63 5.98 -1.14 1.17
C ALA A 63 6.82 0.15 1.07
N SER A 64 6.78 0.83 -0.08
CA SER A 64 7.47 2.10 -0.30
C SER A 64 7.00 3.19 0.67
N ILE A 65 5.69 3.36 0.84
CA ILE A 65 5.13 4.33 1.79
C ILE A 65 5.51 3.99 3.23
N SER A 66 5.40 2.71 3.62
CA SER A 66 5.76 2.26 4.97
C SER A 66 7.23 2.55 5.28
N TRP A 67 8.12 2.34 4.31
CA TRP A 67 9.54 2.67 4.42
C TRP A 67 9.77 4.17 4.59
N GLN A 68 9.14 5.00 3.76
CA GLN A 68 9.23 6.45 3.85
C GLN A 68 8.73 6.99 5.20
N GLN A 69 7.61 6.43 5.69
CA GLN A 69 7.06 6.79 7.00
C GLN A 69 8.01 6.42 8.13
N SER A 70 8.57 5.20 8.12
CA SER A 70 9.56 4.76 9.11
C SER A 70 10.76 5.72 9.17
N ILE A 71 11.32 6.08 8.01
CA ILE A 71 12.42 7.05 7.93
C ILE A 71 11.98 8.42 8.47
N SER A 72 10.80 8.90 8.09
CA SER A 72 10.30 10.20 8.57
C SER A 72 10.10 10.21 10.08
N TRP A 73 9.59 9.11 10.65
CA TRP A 73 9.45 8.94 12.10
C TRP A 73 10.81 8.95 12.79
N TRP A 74 11.77 8.20 12.26
CA TRP A 74 13.13 8.15 12.78
C TRP A 74 13.80 9.54 12.79
N LEU A 75 13.65 10.31 11.71
CA LEU A 75 14.21 11.67 11.63
C LEU A 75 13.55 12.66 12.60
N LYS A 76 12.26 12.47 12.93
CA LYS A 76 11.53 13.34 13.87
C LYS A 76 11.85 13.03 15.33
N GLU A 77 11.89 11.76 15.68
CA GLU A 77 12.17 11.31 17.04
C GLU A 77 13.67 11.33 17.36
N GLY A 78 14.51 11.19 16.34
CA GLY A 78 15.95 10.98 16.50
C GLY A 78 16.28 9.53 16.87
N ASP A 79 17.48 9.08 16.51
CA ASP A 79 18.03 7.86 17.10
C ASP A 79 18.39 8.07 18.58
N ALA A 80 18.71 6.98 19.28
CA ALA A 80 19.12 7.03 20.69
C ALA A 80 20.27 8.01 20.93
N ASN A 81 21.15 8.18 19.95
CA ASN A 81 22.29 9.10 20.00
C ASN A 81 21.82 10.56 19.94
N THR A 82 20.93 10.87 19.00
CA THR A 82 20.34 12.19 18.80
C THR A 82 19.48 12.59 20.00
N LYS A 83 18.67 11.66 20.55
CA LYS A 83 17.93 11.89 21.80
C LYS A 83 18.85 12.20 22.98
N TYR A 84 19.96 11.46 23.14
CA TYR A 84 20.95 11.71 24.18
C TYR A 84 21.55 13.11 24.06
N PHE A 85 22.03 13.51 22.88
CA PHE A 85 22.61 14.85 22.69
C PHE A 85 21.58 15.98 22.83
N HIS A 86 20.33 15.79 22.37
CA HIS A 86 19.26 16.75 22.62
C HIS A 86 18.89 16.86 24.11
N SER A 87 18.98 15.77 24.88
CA SER A 87 18.71 15.79 26.33
C SER A 87 19.82 16.43 27.18
N ILE A 88 21.05 16.46 26.70
CA ILE A 88 22.19 17.06 27.42
C ILE A 88 22.30 18.57 27.17
N LEU A 89 21.81 19.04 26.03
CA LEU A 89 21.84 20.46 25.63
C LEU A 89 20.57 21.23 26.02
N ALA A 90 19.54 20.55 26.54
CA ALA A 90 18.29 21.14 27.04
C ALA A 90 18.34 21.34 28.55
#